data_AF-A0A1P8JV61-F1
#
_entry.id   AF-A0A1P8JV61-F1
#
_cell.length_a   1.000
_cell.length_b   1.000
_cell.length_c   1.000
_cell.angle_alpha   90.00
_cell.angle_beta   90.00
_cell.angle_gamma   90.00
#
_symmetry.space_group_name_H-M   'P 1'
#
loop_
_entity.id
_entity.type
_entity.pdbx_description
1 polymer ?
#
loop_
_entity_poly.entity_id
_entity_poly.type
_entity_poly.pdbx_seq_one_letter_code
_entity_poly.pdbx_strand_id
1 'polypeptide(L)'
;MAKMSDITYRIVHRRDTVLVFERGPDKRPTSSLQVARMGDNGMIDSLMGAGFYKLMETVGLKPFHEMGVSHVYAAMTDIHLDMLRERMPLVKATWLRPTVVDGIPMNWVEITASGEEGAHFTESNFAVL
;
A
#
# COMPACT_ATOMS: atom_id res chain seq x y z
N MET A 1 -20.99 -4.15 18.68
CA MET A 1 -19.75 -3.48 18.24
C MET A 1 -18.66 -4.53 18.19
N ALA A 2 -18.14 -4.87 17.00
CA ALA A 2 -17.01 -5.78 16.88
C ALA A 2 -15.77 -5.11 17.48
N LYS A 3 -15.01 -5.82 18.32
CA LYS A 3 -13.69 -5.36 18.78
C LYS A 3 -12.81 -5.14 17.56
N MET A 4 -12.23 -3.95 17.41
CA MET A 4 -11.13 -3.70 16.47
C MET A 4 -10.12 -4.84 16.59
N SER A 5 -9.85 -5.54 15.49
CA SER A 5 -8.87 -6.60 15.46
C SER A 5 -7.48 -5.99 15.64
N ASP A 6 -6.77 -6.33 16.71
CA ASP A 6 -5.38 -5.92 16.89
C ASP A 6 -4.53 -6.51 15.75
N ILE A 7 -4.19 -5.70 14.75
CA ILE A 7 -3.20 -6.07 13.74
C ILE A 7 -1.80 -5.74 14.25
N THR A 8 -0.88 -6.67 14.00
CA THR A 8 0.56 -6.41 14.12
C THR A 8 1.25 -6.74 12.80
N TYR A 9 2.44 -6.20 12.59
CA TYR A 9 3.21 -6.48 11.38
C TYR A 9 4.69 -6.72 11.70
N ARG A 10 5.40 -7.34 10.75
CA ARG A 10 6.85 -7.51 10.78
C ARG A 10 7.45 -7.26 9.40
N ILE A 11 8.47 -6.43 9.34
CA ILE A 11 9.23 -6.17 8.13
C ILE A 11 10.32 -7.24 7.97
N VAL A 12 10.41 -7.82 6.78
CA VAL A 12 11.46 -8.76 6.39
C VAL A 12 12.31 -8.10 5.31
N HIS A 13 13.40 -7.46 5.74
CA HIS A 13 14.23 -6.58 4.89
C HIS A 13 14.84 -7.28 3.67
N ARG A 14 15.22 -8.57 3.76
CA ARG A 14 15.86 -9.28 2.63
C ARG A 14 14.98 -9.31 1.36
N ARG A 15 13.66 -9.15 1.49
CA ARG A 15 12.70 -9.17 0.38
C ARG A 15 11.79 -7.94 0.37
N ASP A 16 12.11 -6.93 1.17
CA ASP A 16 11.26 -5.76 1.37
C ASP A 16 9.78 -6.14 1.54
N THR A 17 9.53 -7.11 2.44
CA THR A 17 8.22 -7.71 2.64
C THR A 17 7.63 -7.30 3.99
N VAL A 18 6.38 -6.84 4.01
CA VAL A 18 5.60 -6.62 5.23
C VAL A 18 4.73 -7.84 5.47
N LEU A 19 4.98 -8.56 6.56
CA LEU A 19 4.13 -9.65 7.04
C LEU A 19 3.08 -9.09 8.00
N VAL A 20 1.81 -9.45 7.80
CA VAL A 20 0.68 -9.00 8.61
C VAL A 20 0.15 -10.16 9.45
N PHE A 21 -0.11 -9.89 10.73
CA PHE A 21 -0.62 -10.86 11.69
C PHE A 21 -1.91 -10.33 12.30
N GLU A 22 -3.01 -11.04 12.09
CA GLU A 22 -4.25 -10.81 12.82
C GLU A 22 -4.26 -11.62 14.12
N ARG A 23 -4.81 -11.06 15.20
CA ARG A 23 -4.88 -11.74 16.50
C ARG A 23 -5.74 -13.01 16.42
N GLY A 24 -5.09 -14.16 16.57
CA GLY A 24 -5.72 -15.49 16.59
C GLY A 24 -4.83 -16.51 17.30
N PRO A 25 -5.28 -17.78 17.49
CA PRO A 25 -4.47 -18.83 18.11
C PRO A 25 -3.23 -19.18 17.27
N ASP A 26 -3.27 -18.91 15.97
CA ASP A 26 -2.17 -19.15 15.05
C ASP A 26 -1.20 -17.97 14.99
N LYS A 27 0.08 -18.25 15.24
CA LYS A 27 1.18 -17.26 15.13
C LYS A 27 1.67 -17.06 13.69
N ARG A 28 0.86 -17.42 12.69
CA ARG A 28 1.24 -17.36 11.27
C ARG A 28 0.80 -16.03 10.67
N PRO A 29 1.54 -15.48 9.70
CA PRO A 29 1.08 -14.29 8.99
C PRO A 29 -0.20 -14.64 8.22
N THR A 30 -1.21 -13.79 8.35
CA THR A 30 -2.48 -13.91 7.61
C THR A 30 -2.40 -13.24 6.25
N SER A 31 -1.44 -12.33 6.06
CA SER A 31 -1.21 -11.64 4.79
C SER A 31 0.24 -11.19 4.65
N SER A 32 0.66 -10.91 3.43
CA SER A 32 1.97 -10.34 3.14
C SER A 32 1.91 -9.36 1.98
N LEU A 33 2.76 -8.35 2.02
CA LEU A 33 2.95 -7.36 0.96
C LEU A 33 4.41 -7.33 0.57
N GLN A 34 4.69 -7.48 -0.72
CA GLN A 34 6.05 -7.27 -1.24
C GLN A 34 6.15 -5.87 -1.83
N VAL A 35 7.22 -5.17 -1.49
CA VAL A 35 7.49 -3.82 -1.95
C VAL A 35 8.72 -3.84 -2.85
N ALA A 36 8.56 -3.42 -4.11
CA ALA A 36 9.69 -3.13 -4.98
C ALA A 36 10.17 -1.70 -4.73
N ARG A 37 11.43 -1.53 -4.33
CA ARG A 37 11.98 -0.23 -3.94
C ARG A 37 12.86 0.40 -5.02
N MET A 38 12.74 1.71 -5.18
CA MET A 38 13.65 2.54 -5.97
C MET A 38 13.95 3.83 -5.19
N GLY A 39 15.06 3.83 -4.44
CA GLY A 39 15.38 4.92 -3.51
C GLY A 39 14.41 4.98 -2.34
N ASP A 40 13.75 6.13 -2.20
CA ASP A 40 12.68 6.44 -1.23
C ASP A 40 11.26 6.13 -1.76
N ASN A 41 11.14 5.71 -3.02
CA ASN A 41 9.89 5.24 -3.60
C ASN A 41 9.73 3.72 -3.39
N GLY A 42 8.52 3.28 -3.07
CA GLY A 42 8.16 1.87 -2.96
C GLY A 42 6.90 1.57 -3.75
N MET A 43 6.95 0.56 -4.60
CA MET A 43 5.78 0.04 -5.33
C MET A 43 5.28 -1.21 -4.62
N ILE A 44 3.97 -1.27 -4.31
CA ILE A 44 3.32 -2.51 -3.88
C ILE A 44 3.29 -3.44 -5.10
N ASP A 45 4.16 -4.45 -5.08
CA ASP A 45 4.38 -5.38 -6.18
C ASP A 45 3.48 -6.61 -6.07
N SER A 46 3.29 -7.12 -4.85
CA SER A 46 2.37 -8.21 -4.61
C SER A 46 1.66 -8.09 -3.27
N LEU A 47 0.42 -8.56 -3.25
CA LEU A 47 -0.45 -8.61 -2.08
C LEU A 47 -1.00 -10.02 -1.96
N MET A 48 -0.74 -10.65 -0.82
CA MET A 48 -1.28 -11.96 -0.48
C MET A 48 -2.18 -11.83 0.73
N GLY A 49 -3.45 -12.23 0.60
CA GLY A 49 -4.44 -12.20 1.68
C GLY A 49 -5.09 -10.83 1.90
N ALA A 50 -6.15 -10.79 2.72
CA ALA A 50 -7.00 -9.62 2.90
C ALA A 50 -6.49 -8.58 3.92
N GLY A 51 -5.38 -8.85 4.60
CA GLY A 51 -4.86 -8.06 5.72
C GLY A 51 -4.30 -6.70 5.32
N PHE A 52 -4.08 -6.42 4.04
CA PHE A 52 -3.60 -5.11 3.57
C PHE A 52 -4.52 -3.97 3.98
N TYR A 53 -5.81 -4.07 3.71
CA TYR A 53 -6.76 -2.98 3.99
C TYR A 53 -6.88 -2.72 5.49
N LYS A 54 -6.94 -3.79 6.29
CA LYS A 54 -6.92 -3.65 7.74
C LYS A 54 -5.60 -3.06 8.25
N LEU A 55 -4.46 -3.38 7.62
CA LEU A 55 -3.18 -2.77 7.94
C LEU A 55 -3.19 -1.27 7.63
N MET A 56 -3.67 -0.87 6.45
CA MET A 56 -3.83 0.55 6.08
C MET A 56 -4.77 1.28 7.04
N GLU A 57 -5.88 0.65 7.43
CA GLU A 57 -6.86 1.19 8.37
C GLU A 57 -6.27 1.40 9.78
N THR A 58 -5.42 0.46 10.23
CA THR A 58 -4.95 0.40 11.63
C THR A 58 -3.64 1.16 11.84
N VAL A 59 -2.69 1.04 10.92
CA VAL A 59 -1.32 1.58 11.07
C VAL A 59 -0.87 2.43 9.87
N GLY A 60 -1.71 2.60 8.84
CA GLY A 60 -1.40 3.42 7.67
C GLY A 60 -0.12 2.99 6.95
N LEU A 61 0.70 3.97 6.57
CA LEU A 61 1.98 3.75 5.87
C LEU A 61 3.18 3.49 6.79
N LYS A 62 2.97 3.36 8.10
CA LYS A 62 4.07 3.18 9.07
C LYS A 62 5.09 2.08 8.69
N PRO A 63 4.69 0.89 8.22
CA PRO A 63 5.66 -0.13 7.82
C PRO A 63 6.54 0.30 6.63
N PHE A 64 6.02 1.09 5.72
CA PHE A 64 6.76 1.62 4.56
C PHE A 64 7.76 2.67 5.02
N HIS A 65 7.35 3.57 5.92
CA HIS A 65 8.24 4.59 6.48
C HIS A 65 9.38 3.95 7.29
N GLU A 66 9.11 2.88 8.04
CA GLU A 66 10.14 2.09 8.75
C GLU A 66 11.10 1.37 7.80
N MET A 67 10.69 1.13 6.55
CA MET A 67 11.57 0.64 5.48
C MET A 67 12.38 1.76 4.81
N GLY A 68 12.11 3.04 5.13
CA GLY A 68 12.69 4.20 4.45
C GLY A 68 12.03 4.51 3.11
N VAL A 69 10.76 4.12 2.95
CA VAL A 69 9.92 4.49 1.80
C VAL A 69 9.05 5.67 2.21
N SER A 70 9.16 6.78 1.49
CA SER A 70 8.37 8.00 1.70
C SER A 70 7.17 8.09 0.76
N HIS A 71 7.27 7.48 -0.43
CA HIS A 71 6.19 7.48 -1.41
C HIS A 71 5.82 6.05 -1.78
N VAL A 72 4.54 5.69 -1.60
CA VAL A 72 4.04 4.35 -1.90
C VAL A 72 3.19 4.40 -3.16
N TYR A 73 3.51 3.56 -4.14
CA TYR A 73 2.76 3.44 -5.39
C TYR A 73 2.12 2.08 -5.52
N ALA A 74 1.01 2.00 -6.24
CA ALA A 74 0.37 0.74 -6.56
C ALA A 74 -0.40 0.84 -7.89
N ALA A 75 -0.52 -0.29 -8.57
CA ALA A 75 -1.56 -0.49 -9.57
C ALA A 75 -2.77 -1.12 -8.89
N MET A 76 -3.96 -0.54 -9.04
CA MET A 76 -5.17 -1.07 -8.44
C MET A 76 -6.43 -0.79 -9.26
N THR A 77 -7.44 -1.62 -9.10
CA THR A 77 -8.76 -1.40 -9.73
C THR A 77 -9.49 -0.22 -9.09
N ASP A 78 -10.53 0.30 -9.76
CA ASP A 78 -11.37 1.39 -9.25
C ASP A 78 -11.94 1.06 -7.87
N ILE A 79 -12.42 -0.18 -7.67
CA ILE A 79 -13.01 -0.63 -6.39
C ILE A 79 -12.01 -0.48 -5.23
N HIS A 80 -10.74 -0.81 -5.46
CA HIS A 80 -9.72 -0.70 -4.44
C HIS A 80 -9.30 0.75 -4.19
N LEU A 81 -9.28 1.58 -5.23
CA LEU A 81 -9.04 3.02 -5.11
C LEU A 81 -10.15 3.69 -4.29
N ASP A 82 -11.41 3.39 -4.60
CA ASP A 82 -12.57 3.94 -3.88
C ASP A 82 -12.56 3.50 -2.41
N MET A 83 -12.27 2.22 -2.15
CA MET A 83 -12.16 1.73 -0.78
C MET A 83 -11.03 2.42 0.01
N LEU A 84 -9.86 2.66 -0.61
CA LEU A 84 -8.79 3.40 0.06
C LEU A 84 -9.22 4.85 0.36
N ARG A 85 -9.91 5.52 -0.57
CA ARG A 85 -10.34 6.91 -0.42
C ARG A 85 -11.45 7.09 0.62
N GLU A 86 -12.41 6.18 0.64
CA GLU A 86 -13.61 6.33 1.46
C GLU A 86 -13.47 5.78 2.87
N ARG A 87 -12.61 4.76 3.06
CA ARG A 87 -12.62 3.94 4.28
C ARG A 87 -11.31 3.92 5.06
N MET A 88 -10.22 4.47 4.53
CA MET A 88 -8.93 4.41 5.19
C MET A 88 -8.54 5.79 5.75
N PRO A 89 -8.81 6.08 7.03
CA PRO A 89 -8.61 7.42 7.58
C PRO A 89 -7.13 7.83 7.69
N LEU A 90 -6.20 6.87 7.67
CA LEU A 90 -4.77 7.10 7.87
C LEU A 90 -3.98 7.29 6.58
N VAL A 91 -4.60 7.09 5.41
CA VAL A 91 -3.93 7.23 4.12
C VAL A 91 -4.78 8.00 3.13
N LYS A 92 -4.12 8.60 2.13
CA LYS A 92 -4.75 9.23 0.99
C LYS A 92 -4.30 8.52 -0.28
N ALA A 93 -5.23 8.16 -1.15
CA ALA A 93 -4.93 7.58 -2.46
C ALA A 93 -5.19 8.60 -3.58
N THR A 94 -4.11 9.09 -4.19
CA THR A 94 -4.12 10.02 -5.32
C THR A 94 -4.03 9.25 -6.62
N TRP A 95 -5.00 9.46 -7.50
CA TRP A 95 -4.96 8.88 -8.84
C TRP A 95 -3.95 9.64 -9.68
N LEU A 96 -3.10 8.93 -10.42
CA LEU A 96 -2.09 9.53 -11.28
C LEU A 96 -2.43 9.33 -12.76
N ARG A 97 -2.67 8.08 -13.19
CA ARG A 97 -2.95 7.75 -14.59
C ARG A 97 -3.58 6.36 -14.74
N PRO A 98 -4.24 6.06 -15.87
CA PRO A 98 -4.58 4.67 -16.19
C PRO A 98 -3.31 3.86 -16.50
N THR A 99 -3.37 2.55 -16.26
CA THR A 99 -2.33 1.58 -16.58
C THR A 99 -2.95 0.23 -16.95
N VAL A 100 -2.13 -0.71 -17.42
CA VAL A 100 -2.53 -2.09 -17.70
C VAL A 100 -1.51 -3.02 -17.08
N VAL A 101 -1.96 -3.96 -16.26
CA VAL A 101 -1.12 -5.02 -15.66
C VAL A 101 -1.66 -6.36 -16.13
N ASP A 102 -0.83 -7.14 -16.83
CA ASP A 102 -1.21 -8.45 -17.40
C ASP A 102 -2.50 -8.40 -18.24
N GLY A 103 -2.70 -7.32 -19.00
CA GLY A 103 -3.90 -7.10 -19.82
C GLY A 103 -5.13 -6.59 -19.06
N ILE A 104 -5.03 -6.36 -17.75
CA ILE A 104 -6.11 -5.85 -16.90
C ILE A 104 -5.97 -4.33 -16.75
N PRO A 105 -6.98 -3.54 -17.15
CA PRO A 105 -7.00 -2.11 -16.89
C PRO A 105 -7.01 -1.81 -15.39
N MET A 106 -6.12 -0.92 -14.96
CA MET A 106 -5.96 -0.51 -13.57
C MET A 106 -5.63 0.99 -13.50
N ASN A 107 -5.59 1.53 -12.29
CA ASN A 107 -5.11 2.87 -12.01
C ASN A 107 -3.74 2.79 -11.37
N TRP A 108 -2.81 3.59 -11.88
CA TRP A 108 -1.60 3.92 -11.19
C TRP A 108 -1.90 5.00 -10.15
N VAL A 109 -1.59 4.71 -8.89
CA VAL A 109 -1.91 5.59 -7.77
C VAL A 109 -0.71 5.80 -6.88
N GLU A 110 -0.67 6.96 -6.24
CA GLU A 110 0.20 7.25 -5.10
C GLU A 110 -0.64 7.16 -3.83
N ILE A 111 -0.10 6.50 -2.81
CA ILE A 111 -0.65 6.39 -1.47
C ILE A 111 0.27 7.18 -0.54
N THR A 112 -0.27 8.19 0.14
CA THR A 112 0.45 8.99 1.16
C THR A 112 -0.23 8.90 2.52
N ALA A 113 0.46 9.30 3.60
CA ALA A 113 -0.21 9.39 4.90
C ALA A 113 -1.22 10.54 4.90
N SER A 114 -2.32 10.40 5.64
CA SER A 114 -3.30 11.48 5.77
C SER A 114 -2.66 12.73 6.35
N GLY A 115 -2.79 13.86 5.64
CA GLY A 115 -2.19 15.15 6.02
C GLY A 115 -0.87 15.47 5.31
N GLU A 116 -0.32 14.53 4.54
CA GLU A 116 0.83 14.77 3.65
C GLU A 116 0.34 15.15 2.24
N GLU A 117 1.03 16.12 1.63
CA GLU A 117 0.83 16.43 0.20
C GLU A 117 1.43 15.28 -0.64
N GLY A 118 0.65 14.80 -1.61
CA GLY A 118 1.14 13.82 -2.59
C GLY A 118 2.25 14.42 -3.44
N ALA A 119 3.16 13.59 -3.95
CA ALA A 119 4.15 14.08 -4.88
C ALA A 119 3.45 14.63 -6.14
N HIS A 120 3.75 15.89 -6.46
CA HIS A 120 3.26 16.55 -7.67
C HIS A 120 3.95 15.96 -8.89
N PHE A 121 3.36 14.92 -9.49
CA PHE A 121 3.82 14.40 -10.77
C PHE A 121 3.21 15.20 -11.91
N THR A 122 4.07 15.90 -12.65
CA THR A 122 3.71 16.46 -13.96
C THR A 122 3.96 15.40 -15.04
N GLU A 123 3.12 15.36 -16.07
CA GLU A 123 3.18 14.39 -17.18
C GLU A 123 4.56 14.34 -17.88
N SER A 124 5.39 15.37 -17.69
CA SER A 124 6.73 15.53 -18.25
C SER A 124 7.76 14.49 -17.79
N ASN A 125 7.53 13.80 -16.66
CA ASN A 125 8.52 12.87 -16.08
C ASN A 125 8.47 11.44 -16.62
N PHE A 126 7.51 11.11 -17.50
CA PHE A 126 7.32 9.75 -18.03
C PHE A 126 7.60 9.62 -19.53
N ALA A 127 8.12 10.67 -20.19
CA ALA A 127 8.47 10.64 -21.62
C ALA A 127 9.73 9.81 -21.95
N VAL A 128 10.18 8.94 -21.04
CA VAL A 128 11.32 8.04 -21.25
C VAL A 128 10.90 6.62 -20.88
N LEU A 129 10.17 5.96 -21.77
CA LEU A 129 10.23 4.51 -22.04
C LEU A 129 9.73 4.26 -23.47
#